data_AF-A0A4Y2L5D7-F1
#
_entry.id   AF-A0A4Y2L5D7-F1
#
_cell.length_a   1.000
_cell.length_b   1.000
_cell.length_c   1.000
_cell.angle_alpha   90.00
_cell.angle_beta   90.00
_cell.angle_gamma   90.00
#
_symmetry.space_group_name_H-M   'P 1'
#
loop_
_entity.id
_entity.type
_entity.pdbx_description
1 polymer ?
#
loop_
_entity_poly.entity_id
_entity_poly.type
_entity_poly.pdbx_seq_one_letter_code
_entity_poly.pdbx_strand_id
1 'polypeptide(L)'
;MLNLKDRIDPIEYEKFTKDRYFTIRRTDKFWSGICSGQTIEQTLMKTMKGSGGLTRGRGIRESVLTRWTLGMIHLHNICEEVEKYCNITSVTSEQYVDMRPSRTARDNEDVEKLMQWFSQHIPFSINDVLMQ
;
A
#
# COMPACT_ATOMS: atom_id res chain seq x y z
N MET A 1 -23.38 11.31 -23.58
CA MET A 1 -22.90 10.35 -22.56
C MET A 1 -23.37 8.98 -22.99
N LEU A 2 -22.47 8.02 -23.22
CA LEU A 2 -22.88 6.64 -23.45
C LEU A 2 -23.60 6.14 -22.18
N ASN A 3 -24.77 5.51 -22.33
CA ASN A 3 -25.49 4.94 -21.20
C ASN A 3 -24.63 3.83 -20.60
N LEU A 4 -24.13 4.06 -19.38
CA LEU A 4 -23.26 3.13 -18.64
C LEU A 4 -23.84 1.71 -18.57
N LYS A 5 -25.18 1.62 -18.56
CA LYS A 5 -25.97 0.38 -18.58
C LYS A 5 -25.68 -0.53 -19.78
N ASP A 6 -25.31 0.04 -20.94
CA ASP A 6 -25.15 -0.72 -22.18
C ASP A 6 -23.72 -1.29 -22.35
N ARG A 7 -22.80 -0.98 -21.42
CA ARG A 7 -21.38 -1.38 -21.49
C ARG A 7 -20.90 -2.23 -20.31
N ILE A 8 -21.57 -2.15 -19.17
CA ILE A 8 -21.22 -2.88 -17.95
C ILE A 8 -22.11 -4.12 -17.83
N ASP A 9 -21.56 -5.19 -17.25
CA ASP A 9 -22.32 -6.39 -16.92
C ASP A 9 -23.54 -6.02 -16.05
N PRO A 10 -24.75 -6.51 -16.35
CA PRO A 10 -25.95 -6.11 -15.62
C PRO A 10 -25.87 -6.30 -14.10
N ILE A 11 -25.15 -7.33 -13.63
CA ILE A 11 -24.96 -7.61 -12.21
C ILE A 11 -24.03 -6.57 -11.58
N GLU A 12 -22.94 -6.20 -12.26
CA GLU A 12 -22.05 -5.14 -11.80
C GLU A 12 -22.73 -3.78 -11.79
N TYR A 13 -23.57 -3.49 -12.80
CA TYR A 13 -24.34 -2.25 -12.86
C TYR A 13 -25.29 -2.10 -11.67
N GLU A 14 -25.98 -3.19 -11.29
CA GLU A 14 -26.88 -3.20 -10.14
C GLU A 14 -26.11 -3.03 -8.82
N LYS A 15 -25.01 -3.77 -8.63
CA LYS A 15 -24.14 -3.62 -7.45
C LYS A 15 -23.55 -2.22 -7.33
N PHE A 16 -23.22 -1.60 -8.46
CA PHE A 16 -22.66 -0.25 -8.52
C PHE A 16 -23.70 0.82 -8.17
N THR A 17 -24.90 0.72 -8.73
CA THR A 17 -25.94 1.77 -8.62
C THR A 17 -26.84 1.63 -7.39
N LYS A 18 -27.30 0.41 -7.09
CA LYS A 18 -28.26 0.16 -6.00
C LYS A 18 -27.57 -0.22 -4.71
N ASP A 19 -26.61 -1.14 -4.78
CA ASP A 19 -25.98 -1.70 -3.58
C ASP A 19 -24.81 -0.84 -3.06
N ARG A 20 -24.39 0.16 -3.83
CA ARG A 20 -23.36 1.16 -3.47
C ARG A 20 -22.00 0.56 -3.12
N TYR A 21 -21.66 -0.60 -3.71
CA TYR A 21 -20.42 -1.33 -3.44
C TYR A 21 -19.15 -0.51 -3.71
N PHE A 22 -19.26 0.57 -4.49
CA PHE A 22 -18.14 1.45 -4.82
C PHE A 22 -17.93 2.61 -3.83
N THR A 23 -18.90 2.91 -2.97
CA THR A 23 -18.86 4.09 -2.10
C THR A 23 -18.72 3.73 -0.62
N ILE A 24 -17.67 4.22 0.04
CA ILE A 24 -17.39 3.94 1.45
C ILE A 24 -17.89 5.07 2.35
N ARG A 25 -18.84 4.75 3.24
CA ARG A 25 -19.34 5.70 4.25
C ARG A 25 -18.56 5.55 5.56
N ARG A 26 -17.89 6.60 6.00
CA ARG A 26 -17.13 6.61 7.28
C ARG A 26 -17.90 7.19 8.46
N THR A 27 -18.95 7.98 8.21
CA THR A 27 -19.73 8.69 9.22
C THR A 27 -21.18 8.83 8.77
N ASP A 28 -22.10 9.00 9.72
CA ASP A 28 -23.53 9.20 9.41
C ASP A 28 -23.90 10.59 8.90
N LYS A 29 -22.92 11.47 8.70
CA LYS A 29 -23.14 12.80 8.10
C LYS A 29 -23.62 12.69 6.65
N PHE A 30 -24.30 13.75 6.18
CA PHE A 30 -24.64 13.90 4.78
C PHE A 30 -23.37 13.91 3.93
N TRP A 31 -23.37 13.16 2.83
CA TRP A 31 -22.19 12.92 2.00
C TRP A 31 -22.59 12.49 0.58
N SER A 32 -21.67 12.66 -0.37
CA SER A 32 -21.89 12.44 -1.81
C SER A 32 -21.37 11.10 -2.34
N GLY A 33 -20.97 10.15 -1.47
CA GLY A 33 -20.17 9.01 -1.91
C GLY A 33 -18.67 9.36 -1.92
N ILE A 34 -17.81 8.47 -1.41
CA ILE A 34 -16.36 8.50 -1.57
C ILE A 34 -15.99 7.16 -2.19
N CYS A 35 -15.31 7.18 -3.33
CA CYS A 35 -14.81 5.98 -3.98
C CYS A 35 -13.89 5.19 -3.04
N SER A 36 -13.89 3.86 -3.15
CA SER A 36 -12.97 3.00 -2.38
C SER A 36 -11.50 3.39 -2.57
N GLY A 37 -11.05 3.58 -3.81
CA GLY A 37 -9.69 4.02 -4.13
C GLY A 37 -9.34 5.36 -3.48
N GLN A 38 -10.22 6.36 -3.60
CA GLN A 38 -10.04 7.66 -2.94
C GLN A 38 -10.01 7.53 -1.41
N THR A 39 -10.73 6.58 -0.83
CA THR A 39 -10.72 6.33 0.62
C THR A 39 -9.39 5.72 1.06
N ILE A 40 -8.84 4.78 0.29
CA ILE A 40 -7.53 4.18 0.53
C ILE A 40 -6.45 5.25 0.43
N GLU A 41 -6.43 6.00 -0.68
CA GLU A 41 -5.50 7.10 -0.89
C GLU A 41 -5.59 8.14 0.23
N GLN A 42 -6.79 8.63 0.56
CA GLN A 42 -6.93 9.61 1.64
C GLN A 42 -6.49 9.04 2.99
N THR A 43 -6.74 7.75 3.26
CA THR A 43 -6.34 7.13 4.53
C THR A 43 -4.82 6.97 4.62
N LEU A 44 -4.16 6.51 3.56
CA LEU A 44 -2.71 6.38 3.48
C LEU A 44 -2.00 7.76 3.46
N MET A 45 -2.53 8.71 2.67
CA MET A 45 -1.98 10.05 2.61
C MET A 45 -2.17 10.81 3.92
N LYS A 46 -3.23 10.51 4.69
CA LYS A 46 -3.50 11.17 5.98
C LYS A 46 -2.45 10.84 7.03
N THR A 47 -1.93 9.61 7.06
CA THR A 47 -0.84 9.25 7.97
C THR A 47 0.46 9.95 7.53
N MET A 48 0.75 10.02 6.22
CA MET A 48 1.91 10.77 5.70
C MET A 48 1.82 12.30 5.85
N LYS A 49 0.61 12.88 5.80
CA LYS A 49 0.34 14.33 5.90
C LYS A 49 -0.04 14.78 7.31
N GLY A 50 -0.19 13.84 8.24
CA GLY A 50 -0.52 14.08 9.64
C GLY A 50 0.64 14.71 10.43
N SER A 51 0.36 15.08 11.69
CA SER A 51 1.41 15.54 12.60
C SER A 51 2.41 14.40 12.88
N GLY A 52 3.71 14.63 12.65
CA GLY A 52 4.73 13.58 12.70
C GLY A 52 4.78 12.67 11.46
N GLY A 53 4.00 12.99 10.42
CA GLY A 53 4.06 12.38 9.10
C GLY A 53 5.21 12.93 8.26
N LEU A 54 5.42 12.33 7.08
CA LEU A 54 6.54 12.64 6.19
C LEU A 54 6.45 14.03 5.54
N THR A 55 5.26 14.58 5.35
CA THR A 55 5.05 15.72 4.43
C THR A 55 4.66 17.04 5.12
N ARG A 56 4.55 17.07 6.45
CA ARG A 56 4.09 18.26 7.19
C ARG A 56 5.10 18.68 8.26
N GLY A 57 5.75 19.85 8.08
CA GLY A 57 6.61 20.49 9.10
C GLY A 57 8.00 20.92 8.60
N ARG A 58 8.89 21.28 9.53
CA ARG A 58 10.31 21.60 9.26
C ARG A 58 11.12 20.32 9.10
N GLY A 59 11.42 19.98 7.86
CA GLY A 59 12.41 18.97 7.46
C GLY A 59 11.97 17.54 7.70
N ILE A 60 12.02 16.73 6.65
CA ILE A 60 11.98 15.28 6.75
C ILE A 60 13.21 14.86 7.58
N ARG A 61 13.04 14.70 8.89
CA ARG A 61 14.11 14.20 9.75
C ARG A 61 14.34 12.73 9.45
N GLU A 62 15.59 12.30 9.50
CA GLU A 62 15.97 10.92 9.25
C GLU A 62 15.20 9.95 10.16
N SER A 63 15.01 10.29 11.45
CA SER A 63 14.20 9.47 12.37
C SER A 63 12.74 9.28 11.92
N VAL A 64 12.15 10.26 11.23
CA VAL A 64 10.80 10.15 10.67
C VAL A 64 10.82 9.26 9.43
N LEU A 65 11.83 9.40 8.55
CA LEU A 65 12.03 8.50 7.40
C LEU A 65 12.20 7.05 7.85
N THR A 66 13.13 6.80 8.78
CA THR A 66 13.41 5.45 9.30
C THR A 66 12.16 4.82 9.89
N ARG A 67 11.40 5.57 10.71
CA ARG A 67 10.14 5.08 11.27
C ARG A 67 9.12 4.73 10.18
N TRP A 68 9.05 5.53 9.12
CA TRP A 68 8.15 5.25 8.00
C TRP A 68 8.59 4.04 7.19
N THR A 69 9.85 4.00 6.76
CA THR A 69 10.39 2.89 5.93
C THR A 69 10.30 1.56 6.67
N LEU A 70 10.76 1.50 7.92
CA LEU A 70 10.72 0.25 8.71
C LEU A 70 9.31 -0.07 9.21
N GLY A 71 8.57 0.96 9.63
CA GLY A 71 7.21 0.80 10.17
C GLY A 71 6.22 0.30 9.13
N MET A 72 6.35 0.70 7.86
CA MET A 72 5.48 0.20 6.78
C MET A 72 5.67 -1.30 6.53
N ILE A 73 6.90 -1.81 6.61
CA ILE A 73 7.18 -3.25 6.48
C ILE A 73 6.51 -4.02 7.63
N HIS A 74 6.60 -3.50 8.86
CA HIS A 74 5.99 -4.16 10.01
C HIS A 74 4.46 -4.09 9.96
N LEU A 75 3.92 -2.95 9.50
CA LEU A 75 2.49 -2.77 9.31
C LEU A 75 1.94 -3.72 8.25
N HIS A 76 2.69 -3.99 7.18
CA HIS A 76 2.29 -4.99 6.18
C HIS A 76 2.06 -6.37 6.80
N ASN A 77 3.00 -6.85 7.62
CA ASN A 77 2.87 -8.14 8.30
C ASN A 77 1.65 -8.16 9.25
N ILE A 78 1.41 -7.06 9.98
CA ILE A 78 0.23 -6.95 10.86
C ILE A 78 -1.06 -7.01 10.03
N CYS A 79 -1.12 -6.28 8.92
CA CYS A 79 -2.27 -6.31 8.01
C CYS A 79 -2.50 -7.73 7.47
N GLU A 80 -1.45 -8.44 7.07
CA GLU A 80 -1.54 -9.83 6.60
C GLU A 80 -2.13 -10.77 7.67
N GLU A 81 -1.68 -10.64 8.92
CA GLU A 81 -2.21 -11.45 10.03
C GLU A 81 -3.67 -11.08 10.36
N VAL A 82 -4.04 -9.79 10.27
CA VAL A 82 -5.43 -9.34 10.45
C VAL A 82 -6.33 -9.86 9.33
N GLU A 83 -5.84 -9.89 8.09
CA GLU A 83 -6.52 -10.47 6.93
C GLU A 83 -6.76 -11.97 7.12
N LYS A 84 -5.73 -12.72 7.52
CA LYS A 84 -5.83 -14.14 7.88
C LYS A 84 -6.85 -14.36 8.99
N TYR A 85 -6.80 -13.56 10.06
CA TYR A 85 -7.75 -13.64 11.17
C TYR A 85 -9.20 -13.39 10.74
N CYS A 86 -9.42 -12.41 9.88
CA CYS A 86 -10.75 -12.10 9.35
C CYS A 86 -11.23 -13.08 8.26
N ASN A 87 -10.40 -14.05 7.87
CA ASN A 87 -10.61 -14.92 6.71
C ASN A 87 -10.90 -14.13 5.42
N ILE A 88 -10.26 -12.97 5.28
CA ILE A 88 -10.30 -12.13 4.09
C ILE A 88 -8.95 -12.29 3.42
N THR A 89 -8.91 -12.85 2.22
CA THR A 89 -7.66 -12.93 1.45
C THR A 89 -7.60 -11.77 0.48
N SER A 90 -6.64 -10.86 0.64
CA SER A 90 -6.29 -9.92 -0.44
C SER A 90 -5.70 -10.71 -1.59
N VAL A 91 -6.56 -11.25 -2.46
CA VAL A 91 -6.12 -11.97 -3.65
C VAL A 91 -5.49 -10.96 -4.60
N THR A 92 -4.36 -11.34 -5.23
CA THR A 92 -3.79 -10.61 -6.36
C THR A 92 -4.84 -10.54 -7.48
N SER A 93 -5.61 -9.46 -7.51
CA SER A 93 -6.50 -9.18 -8.63
C SER A 93 -5.66 -8.71 -9.82
N GLU A 94 -6.27 -8.57 -11.00
CA GLU A 94 -5.62 -7.90 -12.13
C GLU A 94 -5.14 -6.48 -11.78
N GLN A 95 -5.67 -5.86 -10.72
CA GLN A 95 -5.26 -4.55 -10.24
C GLN A 95 -4.02 -4.60 -9.32
N TYR A 96 -3.60 -5.78 -8.84
CA TYR A 96 -2.44 -5.97 -7.95
C TYR A 96 -1.44 -6.97 -8.57
N VAL A 97 -1.01 -6.67 -9.81
CA VAL A 97 -0.05 -7.50 -10.57
C VAL A 97 1.29 -7.66 -9.85
N ASP A 98 1.70 -6.66 -9.07
CA ASP A 98 3.00 -6.63 -8.40
C ASP A 98 3.12 -7.60 -7.22
N MET A 99 2.01 -7.93 -6.56
CA MET A 99 2.00 -8.92 -5.47
C MET A 99 1.89 -10.38 -5.97
N ARG A 100 1.97 -10.61 -7.29
CA ARG A 100 1.89 -11.97 -7.84
C ARG A 100 3.06 -12.82 -7.33
N PRO A 101 2.83 -14.10 -6.98
CA PRO A 101 3.89 -14.98 -6.49
C PRO A 101 5.12 -15.04 -7.39
N SER A 102 4.93 -14.95 -8.71
CA SER A 102 6.04 -14.93 -9.68
C SER A 102 6.89 -13.66 -9.63
N ARG A 103 6.31 -12.50 -9.30
CA ARG A 103 7.05 -11.25 -9.09
C ARG A 103 7.74 -11.25 -7.74
N THR A 104 7.04 -11.65 -6.68
CA THR A 104 7.65 -11.82 -5.35
C THR A 104 8.84 -12.78 -5.37
N ALA A 105 8.72 -13.91 -6.06
CA ALA A 105 9.82 -14.86 -6.21
C ALA A 105 11.03 -14.25 -6.94
N ARG A 106 10.77 -13.48 -8.00
CA ARG A 106 11.84 -12.78 -8.74
C ARG A 106 12.50 -11.70 -7.91
N ASP A 107 11.72 -10.89 -7.19
CA ASP A 107 12.25 -9.84 -6.33
C ASP A 107 13.17 -10.42 -5.25
N ASN A 108 12.79 -11.56 -4.65
CA ASN A 108 13.64 -12.29 -3.70
C ASN A 108 14.94 -12.79 -4.37
N GLU A 109 14.85 -13.37 -5.57
CA GLU A 109 16.03 -13.81 -6.33
C GLU A 109 16.97 -12.65 -6.67
N ASP A 110 16.43 -11.49 -7.03
CA ASP A 110 17.21 -10.31 -7.37
C ASP A 110 17.87 -9.67 -6.14
N VAL A 111 17.20 -9.70 -4.97
CA VAL A 111 17.81 -9.35 -3.68
C VAL A 111 19.01 -10.27 -3.39
N GLU A 112 18.88 -11.58 -3.58
CA GLU A 112 19.98 -12.53 -3.39
C GLU A 112 21.16 -12.23 -4.32
N LYS A 113 20.91 -11.98 -5.61
CA LYS A 113 21.96 -11.60 -6.58
C LYS A 113 22.69 -10.33 -6.16
N LEU A 114 21.95 -9.34 -5.68
CA LEU A 114 22.50 -8.05 -5.26
C LEU A 114 23.34 -8.21 -3.99
N MET A 115 22.91 -9.05 -3.04
CA MET A 115 23.69 -9.39 -1.85
C MET A 115 24.98 -10.15 -2.21
N GLN A 116 24.90 -11.09 -3.15
CA GLN A 116 26.08 -11.79 -3.66
C GLN A 116 27.05 -10.81 -4.33
N TRP A 117 26.56 -9.88 -5.14
CA TRP A 117 27.39 -8.85 -5.77
C TRP A 117 28.08 -7.98 -4.73
N PHE A 118 27.37 -7.50 -3.71
CA PHE A 118 27.97 -6.70 -2.64
C PHE A 118 28.99 -7.48 -1.80
N SER A 119 28.82 -8.79 -1.62
CA SER A 119 29.81 -9.61 -0.92
C SER A 119 31.17 -9.64 -1.63
N GLN A 120 31.16 -9.53 -2.96
CA GLN A 120 32.37 -9.57 -3.81
C GLN A 120 32.89 -8.16 -4.11
N HIS A 121 32.00 -7.17 -4.11
CA HIS A 121 32.26 -5.78 -4.47
C HIS A 121 31.80 -4.86 -3.34
N ILE A 122 32.41 -5.01 -2.16
CA ILE A 122 32.06 -4.20 -0.99
C ILE A 122 32.26 -2.72 -1.33
N PRO A 123 31.19 -1.93 -1.46
CA PRO A 123 31.28 -0.55 -1.94
C PRO A 123 31.69 0.43 -0.83
N PHE A 124 31.75 -0.05 0.41
CA PHE A 124 32.08 0.74 1.60
C PHE A 124 33.30 0.14 2.30
N SER A 125 34.16 0.99 2.86
CA SER A 125 35.20 0.53 3.78
C SER A 125 34.56 -0.10 5.02
N ILE A 126 35.07 -1.25 5.45
CA ILE A 126 34.69 -1.84 6.74
C ILE A 126 35.16 -0.87 7.83
N ASN A 127 34.23 -0.12 8.40
CA ASN A 127 34.47 0.77 9.54
C ASN A 127 33.67 0.23 10.72
N ASP A 128 34.34 0.09 11.88
CA ASP A 128 33.71 -0.34 13.14
C ASP A 128 32.77 0.73 13.74
N VAL A 129 32.67 1.90 13.09
CA VAL A 129 31.87 3.03 13.54
C VAL A 129 30.84 3.36 12.47
N LEU A 130 29.58 3.00 12.75
CA LEU A 130 28.41 3.41 11.98
C LEU A 130 28.09 4.88 12.33
N MET A 131 28.72 5.81 11.60
CA MET A 131 28.43 7.25 11.57
C MET A 131 28.67 8.00 12.91
N GLN A 132 29.49 9.07 12.87
CA GLN A 132 29.60 10.06 13.96
C GLN A 132 28.47 11.08 13.90
#